data_AF-A0A9D5CBF2-F1
#
_entry.id   AF-A0A9D5CBF2-F1
#
_cell.length_a   1.000
_cell.length_b   1.000
_cell.length_c   1.000
_cell.angle_alpha   90.00
_cell.angle_beta   90.00
_cell.angle_gamma   90.00
#
_symmetry.space_group_name_H-M   'P 1'
#
loop_
_entity.id
_entity.type
_entity.pdbx_description
1 polymer ?
#
loop_
_entity_poly.entity_id
_entity_poly.type
_entity_poly.pdbx_seq_one_letter_code
_entity_poly.pdbx_strand_id
1 'polypeptide(L)'
;MQPTGDSKELRRLLPVILLLAAVTIPCTLFYLSVSPGTTFKSLAGLFPTTTQTTWKEELRRVMSAAAMGDKKKTVIITMVNSAWVSPGSVMDLFMESLKIGNGTRGFLDHLVVVAMDEKGYVRCMEMHDHCFALTTEGVDFSEQKNYMTADYLKLTWRRIEFLGTVLELGFSYILTYDIVN
;
A
#
# COMPACT_ATOMS: atom_id res chain seq x y z
N MET A 1 12.32 67.22 -6.60
CA MET A 1 11.58 65.94 -6.67
C MET A 1 12.30 64.92 -5.78
N GLN A 2 11.77 64.65 -4.58
CA GLN A 2 12.28 63.59 -3.69
C GLN A 2 11.64 62.26 -4.09
N PRO A 3 12.39 61.15 -4.19
CA PRO A 3 11.79 59.84 -4.41
C PRO A 3 10.98 59.47 -3.16
N THR A 4 9.72 59.10 -3.37
CA THR A 4 8.77 58.69 -2.33
C THR A 4 9.32 57.47 -1.55
N GLY A 5 9.06 57.45 -0.24
CA GLY A 5 9.66 56.53 0.74
C GLY A 5 9.54 55.04 0.41
N ASP A 6 8.56 54.66 -0.41
CA ASP A 6 8.32 53.29 -0.89
C ASP A 6 9.50 52.71 -1.69
N SER A 7 10.17 53.52 -2.51
CA SER A 7 11.25 53.05 -3.39
C SER A 7 12.51 52.63 -2.63
N LYS A 8 12.75 53.22 -1.45
CA LYS A 8 13.93 52.91 -0.62
C LYS A 8 13.72 51.67 0.23
N GLU A 9 12.52 51.48 0.75
CA GLU A 9 12.15 50.28 1.50
C GLU A 9 12.12 49.04 0.59
N LEU A 10 11.57 49.17 -0.63
CA LEU A 10 11.61 48.10 -1.63
C LEU A 10 13.05 47.69 -1.99
N ARG A 11 13.97 48.66 -2.10
CA ARG A 11 15.39 48.40 -2.42
C ARG A 11 16.15 47.72 -1.28
N ARG A 12 15.73 47.94 -0.03
CA ARG A 12 16.28 47.30 1.17
C ARG A 12 15.78 45.87 1.35
N LEU A 13 14.52 45.62 0.97
CA LEU A 13 13.91 44.29 1.05
C LEU A 13 14.29 43.40 -0.13
N LEU A 14 14.70 43.97 -1.27
CA LEU A 14 15.11 43.23 -2.46
C LEU A 14 16.14 42.10 -2.22
N PRO A 15 17.26 42.31 -1.50
CA PRO A 15 18.21 41.23 -1.21
C PRO A 15 17.61 40.14 -0.31
N VAL A 16 16.73 40.51 0.64
CA VAL A 16 16.05 39.56 1.52
C VAL A 16 15.06 38.71 0.72
N ILE A 17 14.29 39.34 -0.18
CA ILE A 17 13.36 38.65 -1.08
C ILE A 17 14.10 37.71 -2.03
N LEU A 18 15.24 38.14 -2.59
CA LEU A 18 16.07 37.31 -3.46
C LEU A 18 16.67 36.11 -2.72
N LEU A 19 17.11 36.29 -1.46
CA LEU A 19 17.59 35.19 -0.63
C LEU A 19 16.47 34.20 -0.29
N LEU A 20 15.29 34.70 0.09
CA LEU A 20 14.14 33.84 0.37
C LEU A 20 13.69 33.08 -0.88
N ALA A 21 13.67 33.72 -2.05
CA ALA A 21 13.38 33.06 -3.33
C ALA A 21 14.44 32.00 -3.69
N ALA A 22 15.73 32.31 -3.50
CA ALA A 22 16.85 31.39 -3.76
C ALA A 22 16.83 30.15 -2.86
N VAL A 23 16.17 30.18 -1.71
CA VAL A 23 15.99 29.00 -0.85
C VAL A 23 14.67 28.30 -1.14
N THR A 24 13.56 29.04 -1.24
CA THR A 24 12.22 28.47 -1.41
C THR A 24 12.00 27.84 -2.79
N ILE A 25 12.56 28.43 -3.86
CA ILE A 25 12.37 27.90 -5.22
C ILE A 25 13.09 26.56 -5.40
N PRO A 26 14.37 26.40 -5.03
CA PRO A 26 15.02 25.09 -5.08
C PRO A 26 14.39 24.08 -4.13
N CYS A 27 13.99 24.48 -2.92
CA CYS A 27 13.31 23.58 -2.00
C CYS A 27 11.98 23.09 -2.56
N THR A 28 11.19 23.95 -3.20
CA THR A 28 9.91 23.54 -3.81
C THR A 28 10.12 22.68 -5.05
N LEU A 29 11.10 23.00 -5.90
CA LEU A 29 11.46 22.17 -7.06
C LEU A 29 11.97 20.78 -6.64
N PHE A 30 12.79 20.70 -5.60
CA PHE A 30 13.28 19.45 -5.03
C PHE A 30 12.17 18.66 -4.34
N TYR A 31 11.25 19.34 -3.63
CA TYR A 31 10.06 18.70 -3.08
C TYR A 31 9.16 18.13 -4.18
N LEU A 32 8.98 18.85 -5.29
CA LEU A 32 8.17 18.41 -6.42
C LEU A 32 8.81 17.23 -7.17
N SER A 33 10.15 17.15 -7.23
CA SER A 33 10.83 16.01 -7.85
C SER A 33 10.82 14.75 -6.98
N VAL A 34 10.84 14.90 -5.66
CA VAL A 34 10.80 13.79 -4.69
C VAL A 34 9.38 13.32 -4.39
N SER A 35 8.37 14.19 -4.52
CA SER A 35 6.96 13.85 -4.29
C SER A 35 6.05 14.47 -5.36
N PRO A 36 5.98 13.87 -6.56
CA PRO A 36 5.08 14.34 -7.62
C PRO A 36 3.60 14.26 -7.23
N GLY A 37 3.28 13.47 -6.21
CA GLY A 37 1.90 13.13 -5.81
C GLY A 37 1.11 14.21 -5.08
N THR A 38 1.71 15.30 -4.58
CA THR A 38 0.98 16.31 -3.78
C THR A 38 0.31 17.40 -4.63
N THR A 39 0.93 17.85 -5.72
CA THR A 39 0.31 18.75 -6.72
C THR A 39 -0.66 18.00 -7.63
N PHE A 40 -0.38 16.74 -7.94
CA PHE A 40 -1.27 15.89 -8.74
C PHE A 40 -2.60 15.60 -8.02
N LYS A 41 -2.60 15.50 -6.68
CA LYS A 41 -3.82 15.35 -5.86
C LYS A 41 -4.82 16.52 -6.04
N SER A 42 -4.33 17.74 -6.26
CA SER A 42 -5.17 18.93 -6.41
C SER A 42 -5.91 18.98 -7.76
N LEU A 43 -5.29 18.46 -8.83
CA LEU A 43 -5.91 18.33 -10.15
C LEU A 43 -6.67 17.00 -10.33
N ALA A 44 -6.31 15.95 -9.58
CA ALA A 44 -7.02 14.68 -9.56
C ALA A 44 -8.43 14.77 -8.93
N GLY A 45 -8.74 15.84 -8.19
CA GLY A 45 -10.09 16.12 -7.69
C GLY A 45 -11.12 16.48 -8.77
N LEU A 46 -10.69 16.67 -10.02
CA LEU A 46 -11.57 17.01 -11.17
C LEU A 46 -12.00 15.80 -12.00
N PHE A 47 -11.45 14.61 -11.75
CA PHE A 47 -11.80 13.37 -12.46
C PHE A 47 -12.38 12.34 -11.48
N PRO A 48 -13.50 11.68 -11.79
CA PRO A 48 -14.14 10.79 -10.85
C PRO A 48 -13.25 9.56 -10.58
N THR A 49 -12.95 9.37 -9.30
CA THR A 49 -12.14 8.31 -8.68
C THR A 49 -12.84 6.93 -8.66
N THR A 50 -13.61 6.61 -9.70
CA THR A 50 -14.54 5.47 -9.69
C THR A 50 -13.86 4.12 -9.47
N THR A 51 -12.63 3.95 -9.96
CA THR A 51 -11.82 2.72 -9.78
C THR A 51 -11.21 2.61 -8.38
N GLN A 52 -10.80 3.72 -7.77
CA GLN A 52 -10.25 3.68 -6.40
C GLN A 52 -11.32 3.43 -5.34
N THR A 53 -12.52 4.00 -5.52
CA THR A 53 -13.64 3.76 -4.62
C THR A 53 -14.07 2.30 -4.65
N THR A 54 -14.11 1.68 -5.83
CA THR A 54 -14.56 0.29 -6.00
C THR A 54 -13.63 -0.74 -5.34
N TRP A 55 -12.31 -0.67 -5.51
CA TRP A 55 -11.43 -1.65 -4.85
C TRP A 55 -11.38 -1.48 -3.33
N LYS A 56 -11.49 -0.24 -2.81
CA LYS A 56 -11.56 -0.01 -1.37
C LYS A 56 -12.86 -0.54 -0.76
N GLU A 57 -13.96 -0.47 -1.48
CA GLU A 57 -15.23 -1.08 -1.09
C GLU A 57 -15.15 -2.60 -1.08
N GLU A 58 -14.56 -3.20 -2.11
CA GLU A 58 -14.31 -4.64 -2.16
C GLU A 58 -13.40 -5.09 -1.03
N LEU A 59 -12.28 -4.39 -0.81
CA LEU A 59 -11.37 -4.66 0.29
C LEU A 59 -12.10 -4.62 1.63
N ARG A 60 -12.90 -3.57 1.86
CA ARG A 60 -13.70 -3.45 3.09
C ARG A 60 -14.67 -4.61 3.25
N ARG A 61 -15.30 -5.08 2.17
CA ARG A 61 -16.22 -6.23 2.19
C ARG A 61 -15.49 -7.51 2.60
N VAL A 62 -14.35 -7.83 1.95
CA VAL A 62 -13.55 -9.02 2.27
C VAL A 62 -13.03 -8.97 3.70
N MET A 63 -12.47 -7.82 4.12
CA MET A 63 -11.96 -7.64 5.49
C MET A 63 -13.07 -7.73 6.55
N SER A 64 -14.28 -7.22 6.26
CA SER A 64 -15.40 -7.34 7.19
C SER A 64 -15.88 -8.77 7.35
N ALA A 65 -15.83 -9.58 6.29
CA ALA A 65 -16.22 -10.99 6.34
C ALA A 65 -15.24 -11.83 7.19
N ALA A 66 -13.95 -11.49 7.15
CA ALA A 66 -12.90 -12.17 7.91
C ALA A 66 -12.67 -11.59 9.32
N ALA A 67 -13.26 -10.43 9.65
CA ALA A 67 -12.95 -9.73 10.90
C ALA A 67 -13.37 -10.54 12.13
N MET A 68 -12.45 -10.63 13.09
CA MET A 68 -12.76 -11.15 14.42
C MET A 68 -13.84 -10.30 15.10
N GLY A 69 -14.64 -10.93 15.96
CA GLY A 69 -15.68 -10.25 16.75
C GLY A 69 -15.16 -9.32 17.86
N ASP A 70 -13.89 -8.92 17.80
CA ASP A 70 -13.28 -8.00 18.75
C ASP A 70 -13.62 -6.54 18.42
N LYS A 71 -13.36 -5.63 19.37
CA LYS A 71 -13.63 -4.20 19.17
C LYS A 71 -12.78 -3.56 18.07
N LYS A 72 -11.67 -4.22 17.69
CA LYS A 72 -10.66 -3.69 16.78
C LYS A 72 -10.81 -4.21 15.34
N LYS A 73 -11.77 -5.11 15.08
CA LYS A 73 -11.99 -5.75 13.78
C LYS A 73 -10.69 -6.36 13.25
N THR A 74 -10.06 -7.19 14.08
CA THR A 74 -8.77 -7.78 13.76
C THR A 74 -8.90 -8.82 12.65
N VAL A 75 -8.03 -8.76 11.64
CA VAL A 75 -7.91 -9.77 10.56
C VAL A 75 -6.51 -10.36 10.54
N ILE A 76 -6.37 -11.62 10.14
CA ILE A 76 -5.07 -12.23 9.85
C ILE A 76 -4.82 -12.06 8.36
N ILE A 77 -3.67 -11.52 7.97
CA ILE A 77 -3.32 -11.28 6.57
C ILE A 77 -2.12 -12.12 6.22
N THR A 78 -2.21 -12.82 5.09
CA THR A 78 -1.06 -13.40 4.40
C THR A 78 -1.00 -12.86 2.98
N MET A 79 0.20 -12.74 2.42
CA MET A 79 0.41 -12.19 1.09
C MET A 79 1.18 -13.17 0.22
N VAL A 80 0.64 -13.48 -0.96
CA VAL A 80 1.18 -14.54 -1.84
C VAL A 80 1.36 -14.06 -3.26
N ASN A 81 2.27 -14.71 -3.98
CA ASN A 81 2.45 -14.56 -5.42
C ASN A 81 2.60 -15.95 -6.08
N SER A 82 2.71 -15.98 -7.41
CA SER A 82 2.85 -17.16 -8.26
C SER A 82 3.96 -18.12 -7.83
N ALA A 83 5.04 -17.62 -7.22
CA ALA A 83 6.18 -18.43 -6.80
C ALA A 83 5.82 -19.37 -5.62
N TRP A 84 4.79 -19.05 -4.85
CA TRP A 84 4.51 -19.73 -3.59
C TRP A 84 3.18 -20.47 -3.55
N VAL A 85 2.49 -20.59 -4.68
CA VAL A 85 1.11 -21.12 -4.79
C VAL A 85 1.00 -22.37 -5.68
N SER A 86 2.13 -22.94 -6.11
CA SER A 86 2.13 -24.21 -6.82
C SER A 86 1.58 -25.34 -5.93
N PRO A 87 0.92 -26.38 -6.46
CA PRO A 87 0.44 -27.49 -5.63
C PRO A 87 1.57 -28.09 -4.77
N GLY A 88 1.31 -28.25 -3.46
CA GLY A 88 2.29 -28.71 -2.47
C GLY A 88 3.33 -27.68 -2.03
N SER A 89 3.18 -26.41 -2.41
CA SER A 89 4.09 -25.32 -2.01
C SER A 89 3.81 -24.81 -0.59
N VAL A 90 4.56 -23.77 -0.21
CA VAL A 90 4.45 -23.06 1.07
C VAL A 90 3.01 -22.66 1.40
N MET A 91 2.20 -22.22 0.42
CA MET A 91 0.80 -21.86 0.67
C MET A 91 -0.04 -23.07 1.13
N ASP A 92 0.12 -24.23 0.50
CA ASP A 92 -0.60 -25.43 0.88
C ASP A 92 -0.20 -25.89 2.29
N LEU A 93 1.11 -25.86 2.59
CA LEU A 93 1.65 -26.18 3.92
C LEU A 93 1.16 -25.21 5.00
N PHE A 94 1.14 -23.91 4.70
CA PHE A 94 0.64 -22.89 5.61
C PHE A 94 -0.83 -23.15 5.94
N MET A 95 -1.66 -23.39 4.93
CA MET A 95 -3.09 -23.66 5.10
C MET A 95 -3.33 -24.98 5.85
N GLU A 96 -2.55 -26.02 5.56
CA GLU A 96 -2.63 -27.30 6.27
C GLU A 96 -2.20 -27.16 7.73
N SER A 97 -1.15 -26.40 8.02
CA SER A 97 -0.68 -26.16 9.40
C SER A 97 -1.77 -25.56 10.29
N LEU A 98 -2.57 -24.62 9.77
CA LEU A 98 -3.71 -24.05 10.49
C LEU A 98 -4.83 -25.08 10.66
N LYS A 99 -5.07 -25.95 9.68
CA LYS A 99 -6.12 -26.98 9.72
C LYS A 99 -5.84 -28.06 10.77
N ILE A 100 -4.58 -28.52 10.88
CA ILE A 100 -4.20 -29.65 11.75
C ILE A 100 -3.60 -29.22 13.09
N GLY A 101 -3.24 -27.95 13.25
CA GLY A 101 -2.67 -27.43 14.48
C GLY A 101 -3.66 -27.43 15.65
N ASN A 102 -3.12 -27.52 16.87
CA ASN A 102 -3.94 -27.56 18.08
C ASN A 102 -4.60 -26.21 18.35
N GLY A 103 -5.93 -26.14 18.16
CA GLY A 103 -6.70 -24.92 18.39
C GLY A 103 -6.51 -23.83 17.33
N THR A 104 -5.90 -24.14 16.18
CA THR A 104 -5.58 -23.14 15.14
C THR A 104 -6.59 -23.08 14.00
N ARG A 105 -7.47 -24.09 13.86
CA ARG A 105 -8.38 -24.21 12.73
C ARG A 105 -9.27 -22.99 12.54
N GLY A 106 -9.74 -22.38 13.63
CA GLY A 106 -10.58 -21.18 13.58
C GLY A 106 -9.87 -19.93 13.05
N PHE A 107 -8.53 -19.92 12.97
CA PHE A 107 -7.80 -18.81 12.35
C PHE A 107 -8.03 -18.74 10.84
N LEU A 108 -8.43 -19.85 10.19
CA LEU A 108 -8.78 -19.84 8.77
C LEU A 108 -9.98 -18.92 8.51
N ASP A 109 -10.98 -18.90 9.40
CA ASP A 109 -12.16 -18.03 9.27
C ASP A 109 -11.81 -16.53 9.35
N HIS A 110 -10.62 -16.22 9.89
CA HIS A 110 -10.12 -14.87 10.06
C HIS A 110 -8.95 -14.51 9.15
N LEU A 111 -8.55 -15.44 8.28
CA LEU A 111 -7.45 -15.27 7.35
C LEU A 111 -7.94 -14.58 6.08
N VAL A 112 -7.24 -13.54 5.65
CA VAL A 112 -7.36 -12.92 4.34
C VAL A 112 -6.07 -13.16 3.56
N VAL A 113 -6.20 -13.77 2.40
CA VAL A 113 -5.08 -14.03 1.49
C VAL A 113 -5.07 -12.94 0.43
N VAL A 114 -4.01 -12.15 0.42
CA VAL A 114 -3.80 -11.06 -0.52
C VAL A 114 -2.88 -11.55 -1.63
N ALA A 115 -3.43 -11.70 -2.82
CA ALA A 115 -2.70 -12.18 -3.98
C ALA A 115 -2.10 -11.02 -4.78
N MET A 116 -0.82 -11.10 -5.09
CA MET A 116 -0.06 -10.04 -5.79
C MET A 116 0.00 -10.26 -7.31
N ASP A 117 -0.57 -11.36 -7.80
CA ASP A 117 -0.73 -11.67 -9.22
C ASP A 117 -1.95 -12.60 -9.44
N GLU A 118 -2.33 -12.75 -10.70
CA GLU A 118 -3.50 -13.51 -11.13
C GLU A 118 -3.46 -14.98 -10.69
N LYS A 119 -2.33 -15.67 -10.87
CA LYS A 119 -2.22 -17.10 -10.52
C LYS A 119 -2.33 -17.29 -9.01
N GLY A 120 -1.74 -16.39 -8.22
CA GLY A 120 -1.90 -16.34 -6.77
C GLY A 120 -3.37 -16.17 -6.36
N TYR A 121 -4.10 -15.31 -7.07
CA TYR A 121 -5.51 -15.05 -6.79
C TYR A 121 -6.39 -16.24 -7.15
N VAL A 122 -6.19 -16.84 -8.33
CA VAL A 122 -6.91 -18.06 -8.74
C VAL A 122 -6.67 -19.18 -7.74
N ARG A 123 -5.40 -19.42 -7.34
CA ARG A 123 -5.10 -20.46 -6.35
C ARG A 123 -5.78 -20.20 -5.02
N CYS A 124 -5.79 -18.94 -4.56
CA CYS A 124 -6.50 -18.59 -3.34
C CYS A 124 -7.98 -18.97 -3.42
N MET A 125 -8.67 -18.59 -4.51
CA MET A 125 -10.09 -18.83 -4.69
C MET A 125 -10.45 -20.32 -4.75
N GLU A 126 -9.51 -21.19 -5.15
CA GLU A 126 -9.69 -22.64 -5.12
C GLU A 126 -9.68 -23.23 -3.70
N MET A 127 -9.02 -22.57 -2.75
CA MET A 127 -8.69 -23.14 -1.45
C MET A 127 -9.22 -22.38 -0.24
N HIS A 128 -9.65 -21.13 -0.42
CA HIS A 128 -10.02 -20.21 0.65
C HIS A 128 -11.10 -19.20 0.22
N ASP A 129 -11.94 -18.77 1.16
CA ASP A 129 -13.08 -17.89 0.86
C ASP A 129 -12.72 -16.39 0.87
N HIS A 130 -11.63 -16.01 1.54
CA HIS A 130 -11.29 -14.60 1.79
C HIS A 130 -10.04 -14.21 1.01
N CYS A 131 -10.22 -14.02 -0.29
CA CYS A 131 -9.17 -13.65 -1.23
C CYS A 131 -9.31 -12.20 -1.66
N PHE A 132 -8.19 -11.49 -1.78
CA PHE A 132 -8.15 -10.14 -2.34
C PHE A 132 -7.04 -10.01 -3.39
N ALA A 133 -7.39 -9.56 -4.59
CA ALA A 133 -6.43 -9.30 -5.65
C ALA A 133 -5.82 -7.91 -5.46
N LEU A 134 -4.53 -7.87 -5.13
CA LEU A 134 -3.78 -6.62 -5.02
C LEU A 134 -3.22 -6.24 -6.39
N THR A 135 -3.89 -5.32 -7.09
CA THR A 135 -3.40 -4.78 -8.36
C THR A 135 -2.12 -3.99 -8.15
N THR A 136 -1.14 -4.24 -9.02
CA THR A 136 0.16 -3.57 -9.02
C THR A 136 0.43 -2.98 -10.40
N GLU A 137 0.44 -1.65 -10.49
CA GLU A 137 0.79 -0.96 -11.73
C GLU A 137 2.32 -1.03 -11.93
N GLY A 138 2.76 -1.50 -13.10
CA GLY A 138 4.13 -1.32 -13.59
C GLY A 138 5.20 -2.29 -13.06
N VAL A 139 4.87 -3.30 -12.26
CA VAL A 139 5.83 -4.33 -11.81
C VAL A 139 5.15 -5.70 -11.76
N ASP A 140 5.78 -6.69 -12.40
CA ASP A 140 5.40 -8.09 -12.29
C ASP A 140 6.01 -8.71 -11.02
N PHE A 141 5.15 -9.06 -10.08
CA PHE A 141 5.50 -9.68 -8.81
C PHE A 141 5.27 -11.20 -8.80
N SER A 142 5.03 -11.84 -9.95
CA SER A 142 4.79 -13.28 -10.05
C SER A 142 5.97 -14.12 -9.56
N GLU A 143 7.20 -13.72 -9.88
CA GLU A 143 8.40 -14.45 -9.51
C GLU A 143 8.84 -14.21 -8.07
N GLN A 144 9.62 -15.14 -7.51
CA GLN A 144 10.36 -14.91 -6.28
C GLN A 144 11.36 -13.76 -6.53
N LYS A 145 11.34 -12.76 -5.65
CA LYS A 145 12.30 -11.64 -5.71
C LYS A 145 13.36 -11.83 -4.63
N ASN A 146 14.62 -11.89 -5.05
CA ASN A 146 15.74 -12.08 -4.14
C ASN A 146 15.84 -10.91 -3.15
N TYR A 147 16.14 -11.23 -1.90
CA TYR A 147 16.28 -10.26 -0.82
C TYR A 147 17.16 -9.08 -1.23
N MET A 148 16.71 -7.85 -0.92
CA MET A 148 17.41 -6.58 -1.19
C MET A 148 17.61 -6.19 -2.66
N THR A 149 17.02 -6.91 -3.62
CA THR A 149 16.94 -6.43 -5.01
C THR A 149 16.00 -5.24 -5.15
N ALA A 150 16.16 -4.44 -6.20
CA ALA A 150 15.25 -3.32 -6.48
C ALA A 150 13.78 -3.76 -6.55
N ASP A 151 13.51 -4.92 -7.16
CA ASP A 151 12.14 -5.44 -7.27
C ASP A 151 11.62 -6.00 -5.94
N TYR A 152 12.48 -6.57 -5.10
CA TYR A 152 12.12 -6.93 -3.72
C TYR A 152 11.73 -5.69 -2.90
N LEU A 153 12.47 -4.57 -3.05
CA LEU A 153 12.15 -3.33 -2.36
C LEU A 153 10.81 -2.75 -2.83
N LYS A 154 10.54 -2.74 -4.15
CA LYS A 154 9.24 -2.32 -4.70
C LYS A 154 8.10 -3.19 -4.16
N LEU A 155 8.30 -4.51 -4.11
CA LEU A 155 7.35 -5.47 -3.54
C LEU A 155 7.06 -5.12 -2.06
N THR A 156 8.12 -4.87 -1.28
CA THR A 156 8.02 -4.51 0.13
C THR A 156 7.26 -3.21 0.34
N TRP A 157 7.56 -2.16 -0.43
CA TRP A 157 6.84 -0.89 -0.36
C TRP A 157 5.35 -1.06 -0.70
N ARG A 158 5.04 -1.83 -1.75
CA ARG A 158 3.65 -2.09 -2.13
C ARG A 158 2.84 -2.77 -1.02
N ARG A 159 3.47 -3.69 -0.28
CA ARG A 159 2.87 -4.35 0.90
C ARG A 159 2.60 -3.36 2.02
N ILE A 160 3.57 -2.51 2.33
CA ILE A 160 3.44 -1.47 3.37
C ILE A 160 2.30 -0.51 3.03
N GLU A 161 2.21 -0.05 1.79
CA GLU A 161 1.12 0.82 1.32
C GLU A 161 -0.26 0.16 1.45
N PHE A 162 -0.36 -1.12 1.08
CA PHE A 162 -1.59 -1.88 1.24
C PHE A 162 -1.99 -1.98 2.72
N LEU A 163 -1.06 -2.32 3.61
CA LEU A 163 -1.32 -2.42 5.05
C LEU A 163 -1.72 -1.07 5.65
N GLY A 164 -1.12 0.03 5.17
CA GLY A 164 -1.56 1.39 5.51
C GLY A 164 -3.03 1.61 5.14
N THR A 165 -3.46 1.17 3.96
CA THR A 165 -4.87 1.27 3.56
C THR A 165 -5.78 0.43 4.47
N VAL A 166 -5.36 -0.76 4.89
CA VAL A 166 -6.14 -1.58 5.83
C VAL A 166 -6.41 -0.84 7.14
N LEU A 167 -5.40 -0.14 7.67
CA LEU A 167 -5.54 0.69 8.87
C LEU A 167 -6.44 1.91 8.63
N GLU A 168 -6.30 2.59 7.50
CA GLU A 168 -7.18 3.70 7.10
C GLU A 168 -8.65 3.29 7.01
N LEU A 169 -8.92 2.03 6.65
CA LEU A 169 -10.27 1.45 6.60
C LEU A 169 -10.82 1.07 7.98
N GLY A 170 -10.02 1.19 9.05
CA GLY A 170 -10.43 0.95 10.43
C GLY A 170 -10.34 -0.50 10.89
N PHE A 171 -9.54 -1.32 10.22
CA PHE A 171 -9.23 -2.69 10.64
C PHE A 171 -7.90 -2.74 11.37
N SER A 172 -7.77 -3.63 12.35
CA SER A 172 -6.45 -4.06 12.87
C SER A 172 -6.02 -5.33 12.15
N TYR A 173 -4.70 -5.59 12.04
CA TYR A 173 -4.24 -6.80 11.38
C TYR A 173 -3.08 -7.49 12.10
N ILE A 174 -3.00 -8.80 11.89
CA ILE A 174 -1.83 -9.65 12.17
C ILE A 174 -1.29 -10.10 10.82
N LEU A 175 -0.02 -9.83 10.53
CA LEU A 175 0.61 -10.24 9.27
C LEU A 175 1.44 -11.51 9.49
N THR A 176 1.21 -12.55 8.68
CA THR A 176 2.03 -13.77 8.68
C THR A 176 3.19 -13.61 7.70
N TYR A 177 4.43 -13.79 8.19
CA TYR A 177 5.63 -13.32 7.51
C TYR A 177 6.44 -14.46 6.85
N ASP A 178 5.81 -15.46 6.24
CA ASP A 178 6.53 -16.67 5.80
C ASP A 178 6.21 -17.20 4.39
N ILE A 179 5.52 -16.43 3.53
CA ILE A 179 5.29 -16.87 2.13
C ILE A 179 6.24 -16.19 1.15
N VAL A 180 7.41 -15.69 1.58
CA VAL A 180 8.25 -14.86 0.71
C VAL A 180 9.75 -14.90 0.98
N ASN A 181 10.24 -15.69 1.95
CA ASN A 181 11.66 -15.78 2.23
C ASN A 181 12.14 -17.22 2.27
#